data_AF-A0A4Q6GM59-F1
#
_entry.id   AF-A0A4Q6GM59-F1
#
_cell.length_a   1.000
_cell.length_b   1.000
_cell.length_c   1.000
_cell.angle_alpha   90.00
_cell.angle_beta   90.00
_cell.angle_gamma   90.00
#
_symmetry.space_group_name_H-M   'P 1'
#
loop_
_entity.id
_entity.type
_entity.pdbx_description
1 polymer ?
#
loop_
_entity_poly.entity_id
_entity_poly.type
_entity_poly.pdbx_seq_one_letter_code
_entity_poly.pdbx_strand_id
1 'polypeptide(L)'
;MHAADQQFFSRLASANASFDGRLPAILERIGALGAQLDPTAPAAAAAELQAMLHTLAGSAVTFGYRGLGQHARLLEQRLRVLTTFEVVAASDWTAWLAELGGFVDAARRDPRALA
;
A
#
# COMPACT_ATOMS: atom_id res chain seq x y z
N MET A 1 -11.24 20.12 -29.08
CA MET A 1 -10.74 19.90 -27.71
C MET A 1 -10.18 21.22 -27.21
N HIS A 2 -10.71 21.78 -26.13
CA HIS A 2 -10.35 23.13 -25.68
C HIS A 2 -8.97 23.12 -24.98
N ALA A 3 -8.24 24.24 -25.00
CA ALA A 3 -6.90 24.33 -24.42
C ALA A 3 -6.84 23.99 -22.92
N ALA A 4 -7.92 24.25 -22.18
CA ALA A 4 -8.06 23.87 -20.78
C ALA A 4 -8.07 22.34 -20.57
N ASP A 5 -8.72 21.59 -21.46
CA ASP A 5 -8.75 20.12 -21.41
C ASP A 5 -7.34 19.56 -21.63
N GLN A 6 -6.61 20.09 -22.61
CA GLN A 6 -5.22 19.68 -22.90
C GLN A 6 -4.29 19.89 -21.70
N GLN A 7 -4.41 21.04 -21.02
CA GLN A 7 -3.61 21.33 -19.83
C GLN A 7 -3.96 20.41 -18.66
N PHE A 8 -5.24 20.10 -18.46
CA PHE A 8 -5.69 19.14 -17.46
C PHE A 8 -5.11 17.74 -17.72
N PHE A 9 -5.26 17.21 -18.93
CA PHE A 9 -4.74 15.89 -19.29
C PHE A 9 -3.22 15.81 -19.20
N SER A 10 -2.50 16.87 -19.56
CA SER A 10 -1.04 16.95 -19.39
C SER A 10 -0.62 16.86 -17.93
N ARG A 11 -1.30 17.59 -17.02
CA ARG A 11 -1.04 17.51 -15.58
C ARG A 11 -1.36 16.13 -15.02
N LEU A 12 -2.48 15.53 -15.44
CA LEU A 12 -2.87 14.18 -15.01
C LEU A 12 -1.85 13.13 -15.47
N ALA A 13 -1.38 13.21 -16.72
CA ALA A 13 -0.36 12.32 -17.25
C ALA A 13 0.98 12.47 -16.50
N SER A 14 1.39 13.70 -16.19
CA SER A 14 2.60 13.97 -15.40
C SER A 14 2.49 13.42 -13.96
N ALA A 15 1.33 13.61 -13.32
CA ALA A 15 1.05 13.06 -12.00
C ALA A 15 1.06 11.52 -12.00
N ASN A 16 0.46 10.89 -13.03
CA ASN A 16 0.47 9.44 -13.20
C ASN A 16 1.89 8.90 -13.40
N ALA A 17 2.68 9.50 -14.30
CA ALA A 17 4.08 9.11 -14.50
C ALA A 17 4.91 9.26 -13.21
N SER A 18 4.64 10.31 -12.42
CA SER A 18 5.30 10.52 -11.13
C SER A 18 4.88 9.52 -10.06
N PHE A 19 3.66 9.00 -10.12
CA PHE A 19 3.21 7.90 -9.26
C PHE A 19 3.89 6.59 -9.68
N ASP A 20 3.84 6.27 -10.98
CA ASP A 20 4.46 5.08 -11.56
C ASP A 20 5.96 4.99 -11.23
N GLY A 21 6.69 6.11 -11.35
CA GLY A 21 8.11 6.15 -11.02
C GLY A 21 8.43 6.02 -9.53
N ARG A 22 7.50 6.39 -8.63
CA ARG A 22 7.69 6.30 -7.16
C ARG A 22 7.18 4.99 -6.57
N LEU A 23 6.27 4.30 -7.26
CA LEU A 23 5.62 3.10 -6.75
C LEU A 23 6.61 2.00 -6.33
N PRO A 24 7.69 1.69 -7.08
CA PRO A 24 8.68 0.71 -6.64
C PRO A 24 9.31 1.04 -5.27
N ALA A 25 9.69 2.31 -5.06
CA ALA A 25 10.28 2.74 -3.80
C ALA A 25 9.27 2.70 -2.63
N ILE A 26 8.00 3.00 -2.89
CA ILE A 26 6.92 2.86 -1.91
C ILE A 26 6.79 1.40 -1.47
N LEU A 27 6.77 0.47 -2.44
CA LEU A 27 6.64 -0.97 -2.18
C LEU A 27 7.85 -1.53 -1.42
N GLU A 28 9.06 -1.10 -1.76
CA GLU A 28 10.27 -1.47 -1.02
C GLU A 28 10.23 -0.99 0.43
N ARG A 29 9.78 0.24 0.67
CA ARG A 29 9.63 0.77 2.03
C ARG A 29 8.57 0.02 2.83
N ILE A 30 7.42 -0.29 2.23
CA ILE A 30 6.37 -1.12 2.85
C ILE A 30 6.92 -2.50 3.23
N GLY A 31 7.65 -3.16 2.32
CA GLY A 31 8.28 -4.45 2.60
C GLY A 31 9.30 -4.38 3.74
N ALA A 32 10.14 -3.34 3.75
CA ALA A 32 11.13 -3.13 4.81
C ALA A 32 10.48 -2.89 6.19
N LEU A 33 9.43 -2.08 6.25
CA LEU A 33 8.66 -1.86 7.48
C LEU A 33 7.98 -3.15 7.97
N GLY A 34 7.43 -3.95 7.04
CA GLY A 34 6.90 -5.26 7.36
C GLY A 34 7.93 -6.19 7.99
N ALA A 35 9.15 -6.23 7.45
CA ALA A 35 10.25 -7.04 7.99
C ALA A 35 10.77 -6.55 9.36
N GLN A 36 10.59 -5.26 9.67
CA GLN A 36 10.98 -4.66 10.95
C GLN A 36 9.88 -4.73 12.02
N LEU A 37 8.66 -5.10 11.65
CA LEU A 37 7.53 -5.14 12.57
C LEU A 37 7.71 -6.30 13.55
N ASP A 38 7.87 -5.94 14.83
CA ASP A 38 7.85 -6.89 15.95
C ASP A 38 6.41 -7.02 16.49
N PRO A 39 5.77 -8.20 16.38
CA PRO A 39 4.42 -8.42 16.90
C PRO A 39 4.28 -8.20 18.42
N THR A 40 5.39 -8.26 19.17
CA THR A 40 5.40 -8.04 20.63
C THR A 40 5.50 -6.56 21.02
N ALA A 41 5.94 -5.70 20.08
CA ALA A 41 6.03 -4.25 20.25
C ALA A 41 5.73 -3.49 18.94
N PRO A 42 4.54 -3.66 18.33
CA PRO A 42 4.31 -3.27 16.94
C PRO A 42 4.09 -1.76 16.73
N ALA A 43 3.89 -0.98 17.80
CA ALA A 43 3.25 0.33 17.75
C ALA A 43 3.85 1.32 16.73
N ALA A 44 5.16 1.51 16.72
CA ALA A 44 5.80 2.51 15.85
C ALA A 44 5.81 2.06 14.37
N ALA A 45 6.28 0.84 14.10
CA ALA A 45 6.34 0.30 12.74
C ALA A 45 4.94 0.12 12.14
N ALA A 46 3.96 -0.33 12.93
CA ALA A 46 2.59 -0.50 12.49
C ALA A 46 1.92 0.83 12.15
N ALA A 47 2.18 1.91 12.90
CA ALA A 47 1.64 3.23 12.61
C ALA A 47 2.15 3.78 11.27
N GLU A 48 3.47 3.67 11.01
CA GLU A 48 4.05 4.08 9.73
C GLU A 48 3.51 3.25 8.57
N LEU A 49 3.45 1.92 8.76
CA LEU A 49 2.96 0.99 7.75
C LEU A 49 1.47 1.23 7.42
N GLN A 50 0.64 1.52 8.43
CA GLN A 50 -0.75 1.90 8.23
C GLN A 50 -0.89 3.19 7.40
N ALA A 51 -0.09 4.22 7.71
CA ALA A 51 -0.11 5.48 6.96
C ALA A 51 0.33 5.31 5.50
N MET A 52 1.32 4.46 5.25
CA MET A 52 1.76 4.13 3.90
C MET A 52 0.71 3.35 3.12
N LEU A 53 0.11 2.32 3.72
CA LEU A 53 -0.97 1.54 3.10
C LEU A 53 -2.19 2.42 2.78
N HIS A 54 -2.55 3.33 3.67
CA HIS A 54 -3.62 4.32 3.46
C HIS A 54 -3.34 5.21 2.24
N THR A 55 -2.12 5.78 2.19
CA THR A 55 -1.70 6.65 1.10
C THR A 55 -1.65 5.91 -0.23
N LEU A 56 -1.15 4.67 -0.23
CA LEU A 56 -1.11 3.80 -1.40
C LEU A 56 -2.53 3.47 -1.88
N ALA A 57 -3.44 3.10 -0.97
CA ALA A 57 -4.83 2.81 -1.31
C ALA A 57 -5.52 3.99 -2.02
N GLY A 58 -5.40 5.20 -1.47
CA GLY A 58 -6.00 6.41 -2.06
C GLY A 58 -5.37 6.80 -3.40
N SER A 59 -4.03 6.74 -3.48
CA SER A 59 -3.29 7.12 -4.69
C SER A 59 -3.52 6.11 -5.82
N ALA A 60 -3.48 4.82 -5.52
CA ALA A 60 -3.65 3.74 -6.50
C ALA A 60 -5.00 3.83 -7.22
N VAL A 61 -6.09 4.06 -6.49
CA VAL A 61 -7.43 4.24 -7.09
C VAL A 61 -7.46 5.44 -8.04
N THR A 62 -6.84 6.55 -7.65
CA THR A 62 -6.77 7.79 -8.46
C THR A 62 -6.05 7.57 -9.79
N PHE A 63 -5.01 6.74 -9.80
CA PHE A 63 -4.17 6.46 -10.97
C PHE A 63 -4.52 5.17 -11.72
N GLY A 64 -5.68 4.56 -11.41
CA GLY A 64 -6.20 3.40 -12.15
C GLY A 64 -5.62 2.04 -11.73
N TYR A 65 -4.93 1.96 -10.59
CA TYR A 65 -4.41 0.74 -9.98
C TYR A 65 -5.43 0.16 -8.99
N ARG A 66 -6.60 -0.24 -9.48
CA ARG A 66 -7.74 -0.56 -8.62
C ARG A 66 -7.47 -1.70 -7.63
N GLY A 67 -7.00 -2.86 -8.10
CA GLY A 67 -6.78 -3.99 -7.18
C GLY A 67 -5.59 -3.78 -6.25
N LEU A 68 -4.53 -3.07 -6.69
CA LEU A 68 -3.46 -2.60 -5.80
C LEU A 68 -4.03 -1.76 -4.64
N GLY A 69 -4.89 -0.79 -4.96
CA GLY A 69 -5.49 0.09 -3.96
C GLY A 69 -6.44 -0.65 -3.01
N GLN A 70 -7.23 -1.58 -3.55
CA GLN A 70 -8.14 -2.41 -2.77
C GLN A 70 -7.38 -3.33 -1.82
N HIS A 71 -6.33 -4.02 -2.29
CA HIS A 71 -5.54 -4.91 -1.44
C HIS A 71 -4.78 -4.12 -0.36
N ALA A 72 -4.19 -2.97 -0.71
CA ALA A 72 -3.57 -2.08 0.27
C ALA A 72 -4.57 -1.65 1.37
N ARG A 73 -5.81 -1.34 1.00
CA ARG A 73 -6.88 -0.99 1.95
C ARG A 73 -7.27 -2.16 2.86
N LEU A 74 -7.32 -3.38 2.33
CA LEU A 74 -7.61 -4.58 3.14
C LEU A 74 -6.49 -4.84 4.16
N LEU A 75 -5.22 -4.72 3.74
CA LEU A 75 -4.06 -4.83 4.62
C LEU A 75 -4.08 -3.76 5.71
N GLU A 76 -4.38 -2.50 5.36
CA GLU A 76 -4.53 -1.38 6.31
C GLU A 76 -5.59 -1.67 7.37
N GLN A 77 -6.79 -2.10 6.94
CA GLN A 77 -7.90 -2.40 7.84
C GLN A 77 -7.58 -3.53 8.80
N ARG A 78 -6.92 -4.59 8.31
CA ARG A 78 -6.50 -5.72 9.15
C ARG A 78 -5.38 -5.36 10.10
N LEU A 79 -4.40 -4.57 9.69
CA LEU A 79 -3.35 -4.07 10.58
C LEU A 79 -3.96 -3.29 11.74
N ARG A 80 -4.96 -2.45 11.44
CA ARG A 80 -5.68 -1.67 12.42
C ARG A 80 -6.45 -2.54 13.41
N VAL A 81 -6.98 -3.69 12.98
CA VAL A 81 -7.56 -4.71 13.87
C VAL A 81 -6.49 -5.28 14.79
N LEU A 82 -5.36 -5.73 14.24
CA LEU A 82 -4.27 -6.35 15.03
C LEU A 82 -3.68 -5.41 16.08
N THR A 83 -3.65 -4.10 15.84
CA THR A 83 -3.13 -3.11 16.79
C THR A 83 -4.17 -2.54 17.75
N THR A 84 -5.46 -2.79 17.52
CA THR A 84 -6.53 -2.31 18.43
C THR A 84 -6.72 -3.24 19.64
N PHE A 85 -6.48 -4.54 19.47
CA PHE A 85 -6.66 -5.52 20.54
C PHE A 85 -5.37 -5.71 21.35
N GLU A 86 -5.50 -5.78 22.67
CA GLU A 86 -4.36 -6.01 23.58
C GLU A 86 -3.74 -7.40 23.43
N VAL A 87 -4.57 -8.40 23.09
CA VAL A 87 -4.15 -9.78 22.89
C VAL A 87 -4.61 -10.25 21.52
N VAL A 88 -3.63 -10.60 20.68
CA VAL A 88 -3.82 -11.14 19.33
C VAL A 88 -2.95 -12.37 19.19
N ALA A 89 -3.44 -13.42 18.54
CA ALA A 89 -2.67 -14.64 18.38
C ALA A 89 -1.45 -14.39 17.47
N ALA A 90 -0.31 -15.01 17.81
CA ALA A 90 0.91 -14.93 16.98
C ALA A 90 0.68 -15.41 15.54
N SER A 91 -0.27 -16.34 15.34
CA SER A 91 -0.69 -16.82 14.03
C SER A 91 -1.34 -15.72 13.17
N ASP A 92 -2.10 -14.81 13.78
CA ASP A 92 -2.77 -13.73 13.04
C ASP A 92 -1.75 -12.70 12.52
N TRP A 93 -0.76 -12.37 13.35
CA TRP A 93 0.38 -11.54 12.94
C TRP A 93 1.20 -12.19 11.83
N THR A 94 1.48 -13.49 11.97
CA THR A 94 2.24 -14.25 10.96
C THR A 94 1.48 -14.30 9.63
N ALA A 95 0.17 -14.57 9.67
CA ALA A 95 -0.67 -14.60 8.49
C ALA A 95 -0.73 -13.22 7.80
N TRP A 96 -0.84 -12.13 8.57
CA TRP A 96 -0.85 -10.78 8.02
C TRP A 96 0.49 -10.39 7.41
N LEU A 97 1.62 -10.70 8.05
CA LEU A 97 2.96 -10.46 7.51
C LEU A 97 3.23 -11.25 6.23
N ALA A 98 2.78 -12.51 6.16
CA ALA A 98 2.89 -13.33 4.96
C ALA A 98 2.09 -12.73 3.80
N GLU A 99 0.88 -12.23 4.06
CA GLU A 99 0.07 -11.58 3.04
C GLU A 99 0.67 -10.25 2.58
N LEU A 100 1.20 -9.43 3.51
CA LEU A 100 1.91 -8.21 3.17
C LEU A 100 3.10 -8.50 2.22
N GLY A 101 3.89 -9.54 2.53
CA GLY A 101 4.98 -9.98 1.67
C GLY A 101 4.51 -10.40 0.28
N GLY A 102 3.47 -11.25 0.22
CA GLY A 102 2.88 -11.68 -1.05
C GLY A 102 2.31 -10.52 -1.88
N PHE A 103 1.68 -9.55 -1.22
CA PHE A 103 1.20 -8.31 -1.84
C PHE A 103 2.35 -7.50 -2.44
N VAL A 104 3.41 -7.24 -1.67
CA VAL A 104 4.58 -6.48 -2.14
C VAL A 104 5.24 -7.18 -3.33
N ASP A 105 5.44 -8.49 -3.24
CA ASP A 105 6.06 -9.27 -4.32
C ASP A 105 5.21 -9.27 -5.60
N ALA A 106 3.90 -9.43 -5.48
CA ALA A 106 2.98 -9.35 -6.61
C ALA A 106 2.96 -7.93 -7.22
N ALA A 107 2.87 -6.90 -6.38
CA ALA A 107 2.86 -5.50 -6.81
C ALA A 107 4.17 -5.08 -7.49
N ARG A 108 5.31 -5.63 -7.08
CA ARG A 108 6.61 -5.39 -7.74
C ARG A 108 6.71 -6.03 -9.11
N ARG A 109 6.06 -7.19 -9.31
CA ARG A 109 6.03 -7.90 -10.60
C ARG A 109 5.09 -7.21 -11.59
N ASP A 110 3.85 -7.01 -11.19
CA ASP A 110 2.84 -6.33 -12.00
C ASP A 110 1.78 -5.66 -11.10
N PRO A 111 1.92 -4.36 -10.81
CA PRO A 111 0.99 -3.64 -9.96
C PRO A 111 -0.39 -3.44 -10.60
N ARG A 112 -0.52 -3.59 -11.93
CA ARG A 112 -1.81 -3.44 -12.64
C ARG A 112 -2.58 -4.75 -12.72
N ALA A 113 -1.91 -5.90 -12.60
CA ALA A 113 -2.54 -7.22 -12.62
C ALA A 113 -3.08 -7.70 -11.26
N LEU A 114 -2.84 -6.96 -10.17
CA LEU A 114 -3.50 -7.19 -8.89
C LEU A 114 -5.00 -6.94 -9.07
N ALA A 115 -5.83 -7.98 -8.90
CA ALA A 115 -7.28 -7.98 -9.07
C ALA A 115 -7.96 -8.52 -7.81
#